data_AF-A0A9P3LA93-F1
#
_entry.id   AF-A0A9P3LA93-F1
#
_cell.length_a   1.000
_cell.length_b   1.000
_cell.length_c   1.000
_cell.angle_alpha   90.00
_cell.angle_beta   90.00
_cell.angle_gamma   90.00
#
_symmetry.space_group_name_H-M   'P 1'
#
loop_
_entity.id
_entity.type
_entity.pdbx_description
1 polymer ?
#
loop_
_entity_poly.entity_id
_entity_poly.type
_entity_poly.pdbx_seq_one_letter_code
_entity_poly.pdbx_strand_id
1 'polypeptide(L)'
;MRWTVPRWPLHPSSTPRWLAAYVLLTLVTAAIPPARHVPPISPATLVYAPQDAALPLLLSPFLVPTLRALLSRALQISWLYSHLPATSGPSGAAVQPRQLLTTYGVLLAVRSLLGFVFTRSVGWKYPALLAPYALYEPLYGIVPLLVDTVLFGANLVPGKIGGHDTLLRFALLAVCAMLDGMPWSYASAAAIAGLSRLAHTFTTHLHSGNVSPAYASVHVEDEEDIMLPLPSPYFRPAGDSSRSYPHLTKSRIILTAFIAMGVCWIFGSTPQYLQASLSRSHNAPPPPSVHILMLTYPRDKDPTSDYMIDSIQSYLDGWAGAALAPSSTTLTVYAHAGPDGRHRAWGRARMFFDATQEQRAAGPALNFVMHPQDASGAPPSHYAHLADALRYAYAAAHEWTMVVEDDFALCGAWGARGIARVLAALGSTLVEGADADELVFPGIIDDSGDAEKKRARWRGAFVGTGGSGLILHHTLLPTLIVLLDLIPTLTASLAPYPQTPPDVLIQQCLSGEIALCSALLSSPSSPDDASNTPDTPDTPARSPYPALPRAVPVPDLPPLLTPSAPAAFLVPARMLMEHTGHALSTGGRTYAAGQWACRWRQPMLGNRGVSVLVV
;
A
#
# COMPACT_ATOMS: atom_id res chain seq x y z
N MET A 1 42.98 -15.40 -11.69
CA MET A 1 42.34 -14.07 -11.60
C MET A 1 42.83 -13.39 -10.33
N ARG A 2 43.56 -12.27 -10.43
CA ARG A 2 43.88 -11.44 -9.25
C ARG A 2 42.80 -10.36 -9.15
N TRP A 3 41.90 -10.50 -8.18
CA TRP A 3 41.08 -9.38 -7.73
C TRP A 3 42.03 -8.40 -7.04
N THR A 4 42.57 -7.44 -7.79
CA THR A 4 43.23 -6.30 -7.17
C THR A 4 42.13 -5.48 -6.53
N VAL A 5 41.93 -5.63 -5.21
CA VAL A 5 41.12 -4.72 -4.43
C VAL A 5 41.67 -3.32 -4.71
N PRO A 6 40.91 -2.41 -5.33
CA PRO A 6 41.40 -1.07 -5.60
C PRO A 6 41.81 -0.48 -4.25
N ARG A 7 43.09 -0.07 -4.13
CA ARG A 7 43.56 0.67 -2.96
C ARG A 7 42.65 1.88 -2.85
N TRP A 8 41.87 1.94 -1.78
CA TRP A 8 41.03 3.09 -1.48
C TRP A 8 41.94 4.32 -1.51
N PRO A 9 41.72 5.28 -2.42
CA PRO A 9 42.52 6.49 -2.44
C PRO A 9 42.15 7.28 -1.18
N LEU A 10 42.94 7.14 -0.12
CA LEU A 10 42.82 7.89 1.14
C LEU A 10 43.19 9.37 0.98
N HIS A 11 42.94 9.99 -0.19
CA HIS A 11 43.09 11.43 -0.38
C HIS A 11 41.74 12.13 -0.09
N PRO A 12 41.52 12.61 1.15
CA PRO A 12 40.25 13.25 1.56
C PRO A 12 39.92 14.54 0.80
N SER A 13 40.87 15.11 0.04
CA SER A 13 40.67 16.37 -0.70
C SER A 13 39.84 16.24 -1.98
N SER A 14 39.50 15.04 -2.43
CA SER A 14 38.85 14.82 -3.73
C SER A 14 37.36 14.46 -3.67
N THR A 15 36.81 14.19 -2.47
CA THR A 15 35.40 13.82 -2.33
C THR A 15 34.50 15.03 -2.57
N PRO A 16 33.46 14.94 -3.43
CA PRO A 16 32.49 16.01 -3.59
C PRO A 16 31.83 16.34 -2.24
N ARG A 17 31.83 17.62 -1.84
CA ARG A 17 31.26 18.07 -0.55
C ARG A 17 29.80 17.62 -0.35
N TRP A 18 29.02 17.58 -1.43
CA TRP A 18 27.63 17.13 -1.38
C TRP A 18 27.50 15.64 -1.05
N LEU A 19 28.45 14.80 -1.49
CA LEU A 19 28.44 13.37 -1.20
C LEU A 19 28.77 13.14 0.27
N ALA A 20 29.72 13.89 0.83
CA ALA A 20 30.00 13.88 2.27
C ALA A 20 28.77 14.32 3.08
N ALA A 21 28.07 15.38 2.66
CA ALA A 21 26.83 15.81 3.28
C ALA A 21 25.73 14.75 3.18
N TYR A 22 25.60 14.08 2.03
CA TYR A 22 24.67 12.97 1.83
C TYR A 22 24.93 11.82 2.79
N VAL A 23 26.18 11.38 2.90
CA VAL A 23 26.59 10.30 3.82
C VAL A 23 26.28 10.69 5.26
N LEU A 24 26.65 11.92 5.68
CA LEU A 24 26.38 12.40 7.03
C LEU A 24 24.87 12.41 7.32
N LEU A 25 24.05 12.96 6.42
CA LEU A 25 22.59 12.98 6.58
C LEU A 25 22.00 11.58 6.63
N THR A 26 22.47 10.67 5.78
CA THR A 26 22.04 9.26 5.77
C THR A 26 22.37 8.56 7.09
N LEU A 27 23.57 8.78 7.64
CA LEU A 27 23.98 8.24 8.94
C LEU A 27 23.17 8.85 10.10
N VAL A 28 22.91 10.15 10.05
CA VAL A 28 22.04 10.83 11.03
C VAL A 28 20.64 10.24 11.00
N THR A 29 20.03 10.07 9.83
CA THR A 29 18.70 9.47 9.71
C THR A 29 18.67 8.00 10.09
N ALA A 30 19.75 7.24 9.85
CA ALA A 30 19.87 5.85 10.29
C ALA A 30 20.06 5.72 11.81
N ALA A 31 20.50 6.79 12.49
CA ALA A 31 20.65 6.84 13.94
C ALA A 31 19.39 7.37 14.65
N ILE A 32 18.38 7.84 13.92
CA ILE A 32 17.08 8.22 14.52
C ILE A 32 16.42 6.92 15.03
N PRO A 33 15.83 6.93 16.24
CA PRO A 33 15.08 5.76 16.71
C PRO A 33 13.85 5.49 15.83
N PRO A 34 13.55 4.23 15.47
CA PRO A 34 12.40 3.78 14.66
C PRO A 34 11.09 4.53 14.94
N ALA A 35 10.73 4.67 16.22
CA ALA A 35 9.50 5.33 16.68
C ALA A 35 9.39 6.82 16.33
N ARG A 36 10.47 7.44 15.86
CA ARG A 36 10.51 8.84 15.39
C ARG A 36 10.85 8.94 13.91
N HIS A 37 10.90 7.82 13.19
CA HIS A 37 11.15 7.85 11.76
C HIS A 37 10.03 8.58 11.04
N VAL A 38 10.45 9.52 10.20
CA VAL A 38 9.57 10.06 9.18
C VAL A 38 9.38 8.98 8.13
N PRO A 39 8.14 8.59 7.81
CA PRO A 39 7.91 7.55 6.81
C PRO A 39 8.46 8.02 5.45
N PRO A 40 9.01 7.11 4.62
CA PRO A 40 9.44 7.46 3.28
C PRO A 40 8.26 7.88 2.40
N ILE A 41 8.51 8.78 1.45
CA ILE A 41 7.49 9.29 0.55
C ILE A 41 7.02 8.16 -0.39
N SER A 42 5.72 8.04 -0.60
CA SER A 42 5.15 7.15 -1.60
C SER A 42 4.26 7.94 -2.57
N PRO A 43 4.02 7.42 -3.79
CA PRO A 43 2.98 7.95 -4.67
C PRO A 43 1.62 8.10 -3.98
N ALA A 44 1.24 7.16 -3.10
CA ALA A 44 0.01 7.24 -2.33
C ALA A 44 -0.05 8.51 -1.47
N THR A 45 1.02 8.81 -0.73
CA THR A 45 1.09 10.01 0.12
C THR A 45 0.90 11.28 -0.70
N LEU A 46 1.52 11.39 -1.88
CA LEU A 46 1.39 12.57 -2.72
C LEU A 46 0.01 12.73 -3.34
N VAL A 47 -0.61 11.63 -3.76
CA VAL A 47 -1.90 11.66 -4.45
C VAL A 47 -3.06 11.86 -3.47
N TYR A 48 -2.99 11.28 -2.27
CA TYR A 48 -4.13 11.20 -1.35
C TYR A 48 -3.95 11.93 -0.02
N ALA A 49 -2.71 12.24 0.37
CA ALA A 49 -2.41 12.96 1.60
C ALA A 49 -1.33 14.03 1.38
N PRO A 50 -1.50 14.95 0.39
CA PRO A 50 -0.47 15.93 0.04
C PRO A 50 -0.07 16.83 1.22
N GLN A 51 -1.00 17.07 2.17
CA GLN A 51 -0.74 17.81 3.40
C GLN A 51 0.32 17.15 4.30
N ASP A 52 0.43 15.82 4.26
CA ASP A 52 1.37 15.05 5.08
C ASP A 52 2.69 14.78 4.31
N ALA A 53 2.78 15.19 3.05
CA ALA A 53 3.89 14.82 2.17
C ALA A 53 5.15 15.68 2.33
N ALA A 54 5.06 16.89 2.87
CA ALA A 54 6.16 17.87 2.83
C ALA A 54 7.44 17.38 3.53
N LEU A 55 7.32 16.86 4.75
CA LEU A 55 8.46 16.38 5.53
C LEU A 55 9.02 15.04 4.97
N PRO A 56 8.19 14.01 4.68
CA PRO A 56 8.64 12.83 3.96
C PRO A 56 9.37 13.17 2.66
N LEU A 57 8.82 14.07 1.85
CA LEU A 57 9.39 14.47 0.57
C LEU A 57 10.81 15.03 0.71
N LEU A 58 11.04 15.87 1.72
CA LEU A 58 12.34 16.49 1.99
C LEU A 58 13.38 15.48 2.48
N LEU A 59 12.98 14.56 3.36
CA LEU A 59 13.91 13.64 4.02
C LEU A 59 14.15 12.33 3.27
N SER A 60 13.20 11.91 2.43
CA SER A 60 13.24 10.62 1.73
C SER A 60 14.56 10.27 1.02
N PRO A 61 15.27 11.21 0.35
CA PRO A 61 16.56 10.90 -0.26
C PRO A 61 17.60 10.36 0.73
N PHE A 62 17.48 10.69 2.01
CA PHE A 62 18.44 10.34 3.07
C PHE A 62 17.95 9.20 3.95
N LEU A 63 16.64 8.92 3.98
CA LEU A 63 16.07 7.90 4.86
C LEU A 63 16.66 6.51 4.61
N VAL A 64 16.87 5.78 5.72
CA VAL A 64 17.33 4.40 5.77
C VAL A 64 16.38 3.62 6.66
N PRO A 65 15.27 3.10 6.13
CA PRO A 65 14.27 2.44 6.96
C PRO A 65 14.80 1.12 7.52
N THR A 66 15.58 0.37 6.74
CA THR A 66 16.01 -0.98 7.12
C THR A 66 17.52 -1.17 7.05
N LEU A 67 18.04 -2.20 7.73
CA LEU A 67 19.45 -2.61 7.61
C LEU A 67 19.81 -2.98 6.15
N ARG A 68 18.87 -3.57 5.40
CA ARG A 68 19.06 -3.89 3.98
C ARG A 68 19.18 -2.60 3.16
N ALA A 69 18.36 -1.60 3.45
CA ALA A 69 18.48 -0.28 2.85
C ALA A 69 19.83 0.38 3.20
N LEU A 70 20.33 0.22 4.44
CA LEU A 70 21.65 0.73 4.83
C LEU A 70 22.77 0.10 3.99
N LEU A 71 22.74 -1.22 3.83
CA LEU A 71 23.68 -1.95 2.98
C LEU A 71 23.59 -1.47 1.52
N SER A 72 22.36 -1.28 1.02
CA SER A 72 22.12 -0.70 -0.30
C SER A 72 22.75 0.70 -0.42
N ARG A 73 22.56 1.59 0.58
CA ARG A 73 23.19 2.92 0.60
C ARG A 73 24.72 2.82 0.57
N ALA A 74 25.31 1.92 1.37
CA ALA A 74 26.76 1.73 1.42
C ALA A 74 27.32 1.31 0.05
N LEU A 75 26.66 0.37 -0.64
CA LEU A 75 27.03 -0.04 -1.99
C LEU A 75 26.93 1.11 -3.00
N GLN A 76 25.85 1.89 -2.92
CA GLN A 76 25.62 3.04 -3.81
C GLN A 76 26.65 4.14 -3.59
N ILE A 77 26.95 4.48 -2.35
CA ILE A 77 27.97 5.47 -1.98
C ILE A 77 29.35 4.99 -2.43
N SER A 78 29.67 3.70 -2.24
CA SER A 78 30.94 3.11 -2.68
C SER A 78 31.10 3.17 -4.21
N TRP A 79 30.04 2.87 -4.96
CA TRP A 79 30.03 3.01 -6.41
C TRP A 79 30.22 4.46 -6.85
N LEU A 80 29.44 5.38 -6.28
CA LEU A 80 29.54 6.81 -6.59
C LEU A 80 30.93 7.35 -6.25
N TYR A 81 31.50 6.99 -5.10
CA TYR A 81 32.84 7.40 -4.69
C TYR A 81 33.93 6.93 -5.65
N SER A 82 33.82 5.70 -6.18
CA SER A 82 34.80 5.12 -7.10
C SER A 82 34.65 5.60 -8.55
N HIS A 83 33.45 6.00 -8.96
CA HIS A 83 33.14 6.30 -10.37
C HIS A 83 32.80 7.75 -10.66
N LEU A 84 32.47 8.57 -9.65
CA LEU A 84 32.37 10.02 -9.82
C LEU A 84 33.77 10.53 -10.16
N PRO A 85 33.98 11.09 -11.36
CA PRO A 85 35.29 11.62 -11.71
C PRO A 85 35.66 12.67 -10.67
N ALA A 86 36.89 12.59 -10.15
CA ALA A 86 37.50 13.65 -9.37
C ALA A 86 37.74 14.85 -10.30
N THR A 87 36.67 15.56 -10.65
CA THR A 87 36.72 16.70 -11.56
C THR A 87 37.31 17.88 -10.79
N SER A 88 38.62 18.02 -10.84
CA SER A 88 39.35 19.21 -10.38
C SER A 88 39.27 20.37 -11.39
N GLY A 89 38.50 20.24 -12.47
CA GLY A 89 38.30 21.30 -13.47
C GLY A 89 37.04 22.15 -13.20
N PRO A 90 37.10 23.49 -13.35
CA PRO A 90 35.97 24.41 -13.15
C PRO A 90 34.79 24.20 -14.13
N SER A 91 35.01 23.46 -15.21
CA SER A 91 34.02 23.06 -16.22
C SER A 91 33.73 21.55 -16.21
N GLY A 92 34.39 20.79 -15.34
CA GLY A 92 34.12 19.37 -15.16
C GLY A 92 32.76 19.22 -14.49
N ALA A 93 31.80 18.68 -15.25
CA ALA A 93 30.40 18.45 -14.89
C ALA A 93 30.23 17.56 -13.64
N ALA A 94 30.65 18.05 -12.48
CA ALA A 94 30.21 17.53 -11.20
C ALA A 94 28.69 17.55 -11.22
N VAL A 95 28.07 16.40 -10.95
CA VAL A 95 26.62 16.30 -10.74
C VAL A 95 26.24 17.41 -9.77
N GLN A 96 25.61 18.46 -10.29
CA GLN A 96 25.20 19.57 -9.46
C GLN A 96 24.06 19.06 -8.57
N PRO A 97 24.00 19.44 -7.27
CA PRO A 97 22.88 19.11 -6.40
C PRO A 97 21.52 19.42 -7.04
N ARG A 98 21.47 20.45 -7.89
CA ARG A 98 20.30 20.79 -8.73
C ARG A 98 19.87 19.66 -9.66
N GLN A 99 20.80 18.99 -10.34
CA GLN A 99 20.50 17.88 -11.24
C GLN A 99 19.98 16.67 -10.45
N LEU A 100 20.56 16.39 -9.27
CA LEU A 100 20.06 15.36 -8.37
C LEU A 100 18.61 15.64 -7.97
N LEU A 101 18.33 16.85 -7.46
CA LEU A 101 16.99 17.26 -7.05
C LEU A 101 15.99 17.21 -8.22
N THR A 102 16.41 17.67 -9.40
CA THR A 102 15.57 17.63 -10.61
C THR A 102 15.23 16.20 -11.00
N THR A 103 16.22 15.31 -11.04
CA THR A 103 16.00 13.91 -11.44
C THR A 103 15.14 13.18 -10.41
N TYR A 104 15.35 13.45 -9.12
CA TYR A 104 14.51 12.92 -8.05
C TYR A 104 13.06 13.41 -8.15
N GLY A 105 12.86 14.71 -8.38
CA GLY A 105 11.53 15.28 -8.61
C GLY A 105 10.82 14.71 -9.83
N VAL A 106 11.53 14.53 -10.95
CA VAL A 106 11.00 13.87 -12.15
C VAL A 106 10.62 12.41 -11.87
N LEU A 107 11.48 11.66 -11.16
CA LEU A 107 11.17 10.29 -10.76
C LEU A 107 9.90 10.24 -9.93
N LEU A 108 9.77 11.11 -8.93
CA LEU A 108 8.61 11.18 -8.08
C LEU A 108 7.33 11.48 -8.88
N ALA A 109 7.39 12.46 -9.80
CA ALA A 109 6.26 12.79 -10.66
C ALA A 109 5.85 11.62 -11.56
N VAL A 110 6.82 10.94 -12.18
CA VAL A 110 6.57 9.75 -13.03
C VAL A 110 5.99 8.62 -12.19
N ARG A 111 6.52 8.35 -10.99
CA ARG A 111 6.02 7.30 -10.09
C ARG A 111 4.60 7.60 -9.62
N SER A 112 4.30 8.85 -9.28
CA SER A 112 2.95 9.31 -8.94
C SER A 112 1.97 9.15 -10.09
N LEU A 113 2.38 9.51 -11.31
CA LEU A 113 1.57 9.31 -12.51
C LEU A 113 1.30 7.82 -12.77
N LEU A 114 2.34 6.96 -12.73
CA LEU A 114 2.18 5.52 -12.92
C LEU A 114 1.30 4.90 -11.84
N GLY A 115 1.50 5.27 -10.57
CA GLY A 115 0.66 4.84 -9.45
C GLY A 115 -0.79 5.23 -9.67
N PHE A 116 -1.07 6.46 -10.09
CA PHE A 116 -2.42 6.93 -10.42
C PHE A 116 -3.02 6.17 -11.60
N VAL A 117 -2.28 6.00 -12.70
CA VAL A 117 -2.75 5.31 -13.91
C VAL A 117 -3.08 3.83 -13.63
N PHE A 118 -2.15 3.11 -13.00
CA PHE A 118 -2.31 1.69 -12.70
C PHE A 118 -3.22 1.38 -11.52
N THR A 119 -3.72 2.38 -10.81
CA THR A 119 -4.71 2.16 -9.73
C THR A 119 -6.05 2.83 -10.05
N ARG A 120 -6.09 4.15 -10.19
CA ARG A 120 -7.30 4.95 -10.37
C ARG A 120 -7.79 5.05 -11.79
N SER A 121 -6.92 5.14 -12.80
CA SER A 121 -7.37 5.41 -14.18
C SER A 121 -7.74 4.13 -14.93
N VAL A 122 -6.85 3.14 -14.91
CA VAL A 122 -6.98 1.92 -15.71
C VAL A 122 -7.15 0.69 -14.80
N GLY A 123 -6.42 0.65 -13.68
CA GLY A 123 -6.43 -0.50 -12.77
C GLY A 123 -7.78 -0.80 -12.11
N TRP A 124 -8.66 0.21 -11.98
CA TRP A 124 -10.00 -0.01 -11.44
C TRP A 124 -10.90 -0.82 -12.39
N LYS A 125 -10.78 -0.60 -13.71
CA LYS A 125 -11.59 -1.27 -14.74
C LYS A 125 -10.93 -2.53 -15.29
N TYR A 126 -9.61 -2.58 -15.30
CA TYR A 126 -8.83 -3.71 -15.81
C TYR A 126 -7.98 -4.30 -14.69
N PRO A 127 -8.50 -5.28 -13.92
CA PRO A 127 -7.80 -5.88 -12.78
C PRO A 127 -6.40 -6.41 -13.11
N ALA A 128 -6.18 -6.87 -14.35
CA ALA A 128 -4.88 -7.33 -14.83
C ALA A 128 -3.80 -6.24 -14.84
N LEU A 129 -4.20 -4.97 -15.01
CA LEU A 129 -3.32 -3.80 -14.99
C LEU A 129 -3.24 -3.14 -13.61
N LEU A 130 -3.97 -3.64 -12.61
CA LEU A 130 -3.92 -3.12 -11.25
C LEU A 130 -2.59 -3.50 -10.59
N ALA A 131 -1.75 -2.49 -10.37
CA ALA A 131 -0.47 -2.63 -9.68
C ALA A 131 -0.48 -1.80 -8.38
N PRO A 132 -0.98 -2.35 -7.25
CA PRO A 132 -1.05 -1.61 -5.99
C PRO A 132 0.35 -1.19 -5.50
N TYR A 133 1.36 -2.04 -5.71
CA TYR A 133 2.74 -1.72 -5.38
C TYR A 133 3.28 -0.50 -6.11
N ALA A 134 2.82 -0.22 -7.34
CA ALA A 134 3.23 1.00 -8.03
C ALA A 134 2.80 2.27 -7.28
N LEU A 135 1.72 2.21 -6.50
CA LEU A 135 1.19 3.30 -5.71
C LEU A 135 1.81 3.38 -4.30
N TYR A 136 2.08 2.23 -3.67
CA TYR A 136 2.49 2.16 -2.27
C TYR A 136 3.99 1.95 -2.05
N GLU A 137 4.73 1.50 -3.06
CA GLU A 137 6.16 1.31 -2.92
C GLU A 137 6.83 2.64 -2.50
N PRO A 138 7.50 2.66 -1.34
CA PRO A 138 8.15 3.85 -0.83
C PRO A 138 9.32 4.23 -1.74
N LEU A 139 9.59 5.52 -1.83
CA LEU A 139 10.74 6.08 -2.50
C LEU A 139 11.66 6.69 -1.44
N TYR A 140 12.89 6.19 -1.38
CA TYR A 140 13.95 6.74 -0.54
C TYR A 140 15.31 6.55 -1.20
N GLY A 141 16.33 7.21 -0.66
CA GLY A 141 17.67 7.13 -1.22
C GLY A 141 17.88 7.96 -2.50
N ILE A 142 18.99 7.71 -3.18
CA ILE A 142 19.42 8.41 -4.40
C ILE A 142 19.38 7.52 -5.65
N VAL A 143 18.46 6.55 -5.67
CA VAL A 143 18.22 5.60 -6.77
C VAL A 143 18.33 6.22 -8.16
N PRO A 144 17.64 7.34 -8.50
CA PRO A 144 17.73 7.92 -9.84
C PRO A 144 19.14 8.36 -10.25
N LEU A 145 19.95 8.86 -9.30
CA LEU A 145 21.32 9.24 -9.59
C LEU A 145 22.22 8.02 -9.80
N LEU A 146 22.05 6.99 -8.97
CA LEU A 146 22.76 5.74 -9.14
C LEU A 146 22.50 5.15 -10.53
N VAL A 147 21.23 5.08 -10.94
CA VAL A 147 20.87 4.42 -12.21
C VAL A 147 21.45 5.16 -13.41
N ASP A 148 21.38 6.49 -13.48
CA ASP A 148 22.02 7.23 -14.59
C ASP A 148 23.54 7.07 -14.59
N THR A 149 24.20 7.14 -13.42
CA THR A 149 25.67 7.00 -13.34
C THR A 149 26.15 5.58 -13.63
N VAL A 150 25.45 4.56 -13.17
CA VAL A 150 25.75 3.14 -13.43
C VAL A 150 25.57 2.81 -14.91
N LEU A 151 24.45 3.23 -15.52
CA LEU A 151 24.15 2.91 -16.91
C LEU A 151 24.95 3.76 -17.91
N PHE A 152 25.16 5.04 -17.63
CA PHE A 152 25.61 6.02 -18.62
C PHE A 152 26.76 6.95 -18.17
N GLY A 153 27.42 6.65 -17.05
CA GLY A 153 28.52 7.47 -16.50
C GLY A 153 29.67 7.73 -17.50
N ALA A 154 30.22 8.96 -17.47
CA ALA A 154 31.20 9.48 -18.43
C ALA A 154 32.55 8.73 -18.46
N ASN A 155 32.87 7.97 -17.42
CA ASN A 155 34.04 7.08 -17.36
C ASN A 155 33.83 5.74 -18.07
N LEU A 156 32.87 5.66 -19.01
CA LEU A 156 32.84 4.63 -20.04
C LEU A 156 34.09 4.81 -20.92
N VAL A 157 35.24 4.35 -20.41
CA VAL A 157 36.54 4.40 -21.09
C VAL A 157 36.34 3.81 -22.49
N PRO A 158 36.41 4.64 -23.55
CA PRO A 158 36.26 4.16 -24.91
C PRO A 158 37.47 3.29 -25.23
N GLY A 159 37.29 1.99 -25.34
CA GLY A 159 38.39 1.12 -25.77
C GLY A 159 38.15 -0.37 -25.64
N LYS A 160 37.43 -0.83 -24.61
CA LYS A 160 37.04 -2.24 -24.42
C LYS A 160 36.04 -2.30 -23.27
N ILE A 161 34.79 -1.90 -23.52
CA ILE A 161 33.71 -2.32 -22.61
C ILE A 161 33.57 -3.82 -22.83
N GLY A 162 34.30 -4.62 -22.05
CA GLY A 162 34.07 -6.05 -22.01
C GLY A 162 32.65 -6.27 -21.52
N GLY A 163 31.92 -7.24 -22.09
CA GLY A 163 30.55 -7.55 -21.65
C GLY A 163 30.43 -7.78 -20.14
N HIS A 164 31.53 -8.15 -19.47
CA HIS A 164 31.64 -8.25 -18.02
C HIS A 164 31.33 -6.95 -17.26
N ASP A 165 31.74 -5.77 -17.75
CA ASP A 165 31.47 -4.50 -17.04
C ASP A 165 29.98 -4.14 -17.11
N THR A 166 29.36 -4.35 -18.27
CA THR A 166 27.90 -4.17 -18.43
C THR A 166 27.11 -5.13 -17.56
N LEU A 167 27.52 -6.40 -17.46
CA LEU A 167 26.89 -7.38 -16.58
C LEU A 167 27.05 -7.01 -15.10
N LEU A 168 28.23 -6.55 -14.68
CA LEU A 168 28.48 -6.12 -13.30
C LEU A 168 27.57 -4.94 -12.90
N ARG A 169 27.37 -3.99 -13.82
CA ARG A 169 26.45 -2.85 -13.61
C ARG A 169 25.01 -3.29 -13.43
N PHE A 170 24.52 -4.20 -14.29
CA PHE A 170 23.17 -4.75 -14.12
C PHE A 170 23.04 -5.56 -12.84
N ALA A 171 24.07 -6.34 -12.47
CA ALA A 171 24.10 -7.08 -11.21
C ALA A 171 24.07 -6.14 -10.00
N LEU A 172 24.82 -5.04 -10.02
CA LEU A 172 24.78 -4.02 -8.97
C LEU A 172 23.38 -3.41 -8.84
N LEU A 173 22.75 -3.02 -9.95
CA LEU A 173 21.38 -2.50 -9.94
C LEU A 173 20.38 -3.53 -9.42
N ALA A 174 20.52 -4.79 -9.82
CA ALA A 174 19.68 -5.89 -9.34
C ALA A 174 19.80 -6.07 -7.82
N VAL A 175 21.04 -6.08 -7.30
CA VAL A 175 21.31 -6.23 -5.87
C VAL A 175 20.76 -5.04 -5.09
N CYS A 176 21.00 -3.80 -5.55
CA CYS A 176 20.45 -2.62 -4.90
C CYS A 176 18.91 -2.60 -4.92
N ALA A 177 18.28 -2.95 -6.05
CA ALA A 177 16.82 -3.05 -6.16
C ALA A 177 16.25 -4.13 -5.22
N MET A 178 16.94 -5.27 -5.10
CA MET A 178 16.56 -6.36 -4.19
C MET A 178 16.72 -5.98 -2.72
N LEU A 179 17.84 -5.34 -2.35
CA LEU A 179 18.11 -4.89 -0.98
C LEU A 179 17.11 -3.82 -0.52
N ASP A 180 16.75 -2.90 -1.42
CA ASP A 180 15.77 -1.85 -1.14
C ASP A 180 14.32 -2.36 -1.23
N GLY A 181 14.06 -3.43 -1.98
CA GLY A 181 12.69 -3.88 -2.26
C GLY A 181 11.86 -2.86 -3.06
N MET A 182 12.51 -2.09 -3.95
CA MET A 182 11.92 -0.98 -4.70
C MET A 182 11.90 -1.21 -6.24
N PRO A 183 11.30 -2.30 -6.75
CA PRO A 183 11.35 -2.65 -8.17
C PRO A 183 10.85 -1.53 -9.10
N TRP A 184 9.74 -0.85 -8.75
CA TRP A 184 9.16 0.19 -9.60
C TRP A 184 10.01 1.45 -9.66
N SER A 185 10.63 1.83 -8.54
CA SER A 185 11.47 3.03 -8.46
C SER A 185 12.74 2.86 -9.26
N TYR A 186 13.40 1.69 -9.18
CA TYR A 186 14.57 1.38 -10.01
C TYR A 186 14.21 1.25 -11.49
N ALA A 187 13.10 0.59 -11.84
CA ALA A 187 12.65 0.50 -13.23
C ALA A 187 12.32 1.88 -13.81
N SER A 188 11.59 2.72 -13.07
CA SER A 188 11.26 4.08 -13.50
C SER A 188 12.51 4.96 -13.63
N ALA A 189 13.47 4.83 -12.72
CA ALA A 189 14.75 5.51 -12.80
C ALA A 189 15.54 5.10 -14.05
N ALA A 190 15.54 3.81 -14.41
CA ALA A 190 16.19 3.33 -15.64
C ALA A 190 15.55 3.89 -16.90
N ALA A 191 14.21 3.95 -16.94
CA ALA A 191 13.47 4.57 -18.04
C ALA A 191 13.82 6.07 -18.17
N ILE A 192 13.81 6.81 -17.06
CA ILE A 192 14.14 8.24 -17.04
C ILE A 192 15.58 8.49 -17.47
N ALA A 193 16.53 7.68 -17.00
CA ALA A 193 17.93 7.77 -17.42
C ALA A 193 18.10 7.49 -18.93
N GLY A 194 17.40 6.48 -19.46
CA GLY A 194 17.40 6.20 -20.90
C GLY A 194 16.85 7.38 -21.71
N LEU A 195 15.71 7.94 -21.29
CA LEU A 195 15.08 9.09 -21.95
C LEU A 195 15.92 10.36 -21.88
N SER A 196 16.53 10.66 -20.73
CA SER A 196 17.39 11.83 -20.56
C SER A 196 18.61 11.76 -21.47
N ARG A 197 19.21 10.57 -21.64
CA ARG A 197 20.33 10.34 -22.55
C ARG A 197 19.95 10.41 -24.01
N LEU A 198 18.78 9.90 -24.39
CA LEU A 198 18.24 10.08 -25.74
C LEU A 198 18.03 11.56 -26.05
N ALA A 199 17.43 12.32 -25.12
CA ALA A 199 17.21 13.75 -25.27
C ALA A 199 18.54 14.50 -25.42
N HIS A 200 19.54 14.19 -24.59
CA HIS A 200 20.87 14.80 -24.69
C HIS A 200 21.58 14.47 -26.03
N THR A 201 21.46 13.23 -26.51
CA THR A 201 22.00 12.82 -27.82
C THR A 201 21.30 13.56 -28.96
N PHE A 202 20.00 13.84 -28.82
CA PHE A 202 19.24 14.58 -29.82
C PHE A 202 19.59 16.07 -29.82
N THR A 203 19.70 16.70 -28.65
CA THR A 203 20.05 18.13 -28.55
C THR A 203 21.48 18.39 -29.04
N THR A 204 22.44 17.52 -28.72
CA THR A 204 23.82 17.64 -29.23
C THR A 204 23.89 17.48 -30.75
N HIS A 205 23.08 16.58 -31.33
CA HIS A 205 22.97 16.44 -32.79
C HIS A 205 22.33 17.69 -33.45
N LEU A 206 21.32 18.30 -32.84
CA LEU A 206 20.70 19.53 -33.35
C LEU A 206 21.67 20.73 -33.30
N HIS A 207 22.48 20.85 -32.25
CA HIS A 207 23.44 21.95 -32.14
C HIS A 207 24.65 21.77 -33.05
N SER A 208 25.12 20.53 -33.26
CA SER A 208 26.22 20.25 -34.20
C SER A 208 25.81 20.41 -35.66
N GLY A 209 24.55 20.14 -36.01
CA GLY A 209 24.03 20.27 -37.38
C GLY A 209 23.93 21.72 -37.91
N ASN A 210 23.97 22.72 -37.03
CA ASN A 210 23.90 24.14 -37.42
C ASN A 210 25.27 24.80 -37.61
N VAL A 211 26.37 24.12 -37.29
CA VAL A 211 27.70 24.54 -37.74
C VAL A 211 27.86 23.99 -39.16
N SER A 212 27.16 24.61 -40.10
CA SER A 212 27.42 24.40 -41.52
C SER A 212 28.91 24.69 -41.75
N PRO A 213 29.69 23.82 -42.41
CA PRO A 213 31.09 24.07 -42.74
C PRO A 213 31.22 25.15 -43.83
N ALA A 214 30.41 26.20 -43.76
CA ALA A 214 30.51 27.38 -44.59
C ALA A 214 31.64 28.25 -43.99
N TYR A 215 32.69 28.48 -44.79
CA TYR A 215 33.84 29.34 -44.50
C TYR A 215 34.99 28.72 -43.67
N ALA A 216 35.57 27.65 -44.18
CA ALA A 216 37.03 27.43 -44.04
C ALA A 216 37.66 27.16 -45.42
N SER A 217 37.31 27.99 -46.40
CA SER A 217 38.14 28.25 -47.56
C SER A 217 38.63 29.70 -47.47
N VAL A 218 39.45 30.00 -46.47
CA VAL A 218 40.35 31.14 -46.61
C VAL A 218 41.38 30.68 -47.64
N HIS A 219 41.12 31.04 -48.90
CA HIS A 219 42.18 31.17 -49.89
C HIS A 219 43.20 32.13 -49.27
N VAL A 220 44.29 31.57 -48.75
CA VAL A 220 45.53 32.32 -48.58
C VAL A 220 46.04 32.47 -49.99
N GLU A 221 45.66 33.56 -50.65
CA GLU A 221 46.37 34.00 -51.84
C GLU A 221 47.80 34.35 -51.43
N ASP A 222 48.72 33.86 -52.24
CA ASP A 222 50.15 34.08 -52.17
C ASP A 222 50.49 35.58 -52.06
N GLU A 223 51.06 36.00 -50.93
CA GLU A 223 52.04 37.09 -50.93
C GLU A 223 53.37 36.52 -50.47
N GLU A 224 54.27 36.39 -51.45
CA GLU A 224 55.70 36.25 -51.24
C GLU A 224 56.19 37.46 -50.44
N ASP A 225 56.62 37.27 -49.19
CA ASP A 225 57.63 38.15 -48.60
C ASP A 225 58.41 37.51 -47.45
N ILE A 226 59.71 37.37 -47.73
CA ILE A 226 60.87 37.55 -46.85
C ILE A 226 60.99 36.60 -45.63
N MET A 227 61.88 35.62 -45.82
CA MET A 227 62.49 34.80 -44.79
C MET A 227 63.18 35.62 -43.69
N LEU A 228 62.78 35.40 -42.43
CA LEU A 228 63.65 35.49 -41.26
C LEU A 228 63.43 34.27 -40.35
N PRO A 229 64.46 33.45 -40.07
CA PRO A 229 64.32 32.28 -39.21
C PRO A 229 64.45 32.70 -37.74
N LEU A 230 63.33 32.98 -37.09
CA LEU A 230 63.24 32.99 -35.62
C LEU A 230 62.82 31.59 -35.15
N PRO A 231 63.57 30.93 -34.24
CA PRO A 231 63.15 29.68 -33.65
C PRO A 231 61.99 29.96 -32.68
N SER A 232 60.77 30.00 -33.22
CA SER A 232 59.56 29.95 -32.44
C SER A 232 59.55 28.60 -31.69
N PRO A 233 59.40 28.57 -30.36
CA PRO A 233 59.25 27.32 -29.65
C PRO A 233 58.04 26.61 -30.28
N TYR A 234 58.26 25.39 -30.75
CA TYR A 234 57.22 24.49 -31.22
C TYR A 234 56.12 24.38 -30.15
N PHE A 235 55.16 25.30 -30.19
CA PHE A 235 53.79 25.00 -29.83
C PHE A 235 53.37 23.96 -30.86
N ARG A 236 53.68 22.68 -30.56
CA ARG A 236 52.78 21.62 -31.01
C ARG A 236 51.42 22.12 -30.55
N PRO A 237 50.49 22.47 -31.46
CA PRO A 237 49.10 22.56 -31.03
C PRO A 237 48.89 21.27 -30.27
N ALA A 238 48.62 21.37 -28.96
CA ALA A 238 48.31 20.22 -28.15
C ALA A 238 47.21 19.55 -28.96
N GLY A 239 47.56 18.46 -29.64
CA GLY A 239 46.70 17.89 -30.64
C GLY A 239 45.44 17.63 -29.88
N ASP A 240 44.40 18.42 -30.19
CA ASP A 240 43.08 18.22 -29.65
C ASP A 240 42.67 16.90 -30.27
N SER A 241 43.16 15.82 -29.67
CA SER A 241 42.50 14.55 -29.57
C SER A 241 41.22 14.88 -28.81
N SER A 242 40.33 15.57 -29.51
CA SER A 242 38.90 15.49 -29.38
C SER A 242 38.65 14.00 -29.49
N ARG A 243 38.81 13.33 -28.34
CA ARG A 243 38.48 11.93 -28.17
C ARG A 243 37.04 11.88 -28.61
N SER A 244 36.80 11.40 -29.83
CA SER A 244 35.45 11.22 -30.33
C SER A 244 34.85 10.21 -29.37
N TYR A 245 34.07 10.71 -28.42
CA TYR A 245 33.36 9.84 -27.50
C TYR A 245 32.52 8.94 -28.40
N PRO A 246 32.66 7.60 -28.32
CA PRO A 246 31.92 6.71 -29.18
C PRO A 246 30.45 7.00 -28.94
N HIS A 247 29.79 7.53 -29.97
CA HIS A 247 28.37 7.85 -29.89
C HIS A 247 27.64 6.55 -29.60
N LEU A 248 27.11 6.42 -28.38
CA LEU A 248 26.18 5.37 -28.04
C LEU A 248 25.02 5.48 -29.03
N THR A 249 24.79 4.43 -29.82
CA THR A 249 23.68 4.44 -30.76
C THR A 249 22.36 4.53 -29.98
N LYS A 250 21.38 5.25 -30.52
CA LYS A 250 20.05 5.40 -29.91
C LYS A 250 19.44 4.04 -29.54
N SER A 251 19.64 3.03 -30.39
CA SER A 251 19.20 1.64 -30.15
C SER A 251 19.84 0.99 -28.91
N ARG A 252 21.13 1.22 -28.66
CA ARG A 252 21.82 0.70 -27.47
C ARG A 252 21.32 1.36 -26.20
N ILE A 253 21.04 2.67 -26.22
CA ILE A 253 20.48 3.38 -25.05
C ILE A 253 19.11 2.79 -24.69
N ILE A 254 18.25 2.62 -25.69
CA ILE A 254 16.91 2.04 -25.52
C ILE A 254 17.01 0.61 -24.96
N LEU A 255 17.81 -0.25 -25.59
CA LEU A 255 17.97 -1.64 -25.17
C LEU A 255 18.50 -1.75 -23.73
N THR A 256 19.54 -0.98 -23.39
CA THR A 256 20.12 -0.95 -22.04
C THR A 256 19.10 -0.51 -21.00
N ALA A 257 18.29 0.51 -21.30
CA ALA A 257 17.24 0.98 -20.40
C ALA A 257 16.16 -0.10 -20.18
N PHE A 258 15.70 -0.77 -21.23
CA PHE A 258 14.72 -1.86 -21.12
C PHE A 258 15.24 -3.07 -20.35
N ILE A 259 16.50 -3.47 -20.58
CA ILE A 259 17.14 -4.56 -19.82
C ILE A 259 17.24 -4.17 -18.35
N ALA A 260 17.71 -2.94 -18.04
CA ALA A 260 17.77 -2.45 -16.67
C ALA A 260 16.39 -2.45 -16.00
N MET A 261 15.34 -2.01 -16.70
CA MET A 261 13.97 -2.05 -16.19
C MET A 261 13.54 -3.47 -15.83
N GLY A 262 13.74 -4.43 -16.74
CA GLY A 262 13.37 -5.83 -16.51
C GLY A 262 14.14 -6.46 -15.35
N VAL A 263 15.46 -6.24 -15.29
CA VAL A 263 16.33 -6.75 -14.22
C VAL A 263 15.90 -6.16 -12.87
N CYS A 264 15.77 -4.84 -12.76
CA CYS A 264 15.37 -4.19 -11.51
C CYS A 264 13.97 -4.62 -11.06
N TRP A 265 13.04 -4.81 -12.00
CA TRP A 265 11.69 -5.28 -11.68
C TRP A 265 11.70 -6.71 -11.15
N ILE A 266 12.33 -7.65 -11.86
CA ILE A 266 12.40 -9.05 -11.44
C ILE A 266 13.06 -9.17 -10.06
N PHE A 267 14.27 -8.64 -9.91
CA PHE A 267 15.05 -8.80 -8.67
C PHE A 267 14.51 -7.98 -7.50
N GLY A 268 13.97 -6.78 -7.75
CA GLY A 268 13.32 -5.98 -6.72
C GLY A 268 12.03 -6.61 -6.21
N SER A 269 11.32 -7.39 -7.04
CA SER A 269 10.11 -8.12 -6.63
C SER A 269 10.40 -9.48 -5.98
N THR A 270 11.58 -10.07 -6.18
CA THR A 270 11.93 -11.40 -5.63
C THR A 270 11.72 -11.52 -4.12
N PRO A 271 12.16 -10.58 -3.25
CA PRO A 271 11.93 -10.69 -1.82
C PRO A 271 10.45 -10.80 -1.46
N GLN A 272 9.59 -10.04 -2.15
CA GLN A 272 8.15 -10.04 -1.92
C GLN A 272 7.51 -11.39 -2.29
N TYR A 273 7.91 -11.98 -3.42
CA TYR A 273 7.43 -13.28 -3.87
C TYR A 273 7.95 -14.44 -3.01
N LEU A 274 9.22 -14.40 -2.60
CA LEU A 274 9.80 -15.41 -1.72
C LEU A 274 9.12 -15.38 -0.35
N GLN A 275 8.92 -14.19 0.21
CA GLN A 275 8.23 -14.02 1.49
C GLN A 275 6.80 -14.55 1.44
N ALA A 276 6.02 -14.18 0.42
CA ALA A 276 4.66 -14.71 0.22
C ALA A 276 4.63 -16.24 0.05
N SER A 277 5.71 -16.83 -0.47
CA SER A 277 5.85 -18.29 -0.63
C SER A 277 6.26 -18.98 0.67
N LEU A 278 7.18 -18.38 1.44
CA LEU A 278 7.69 -18.89 2.72
C LEU A 278 6.66 -18.77 3.84
N SER A 279 5.85 -17.71 3.85
CA SER A 279 4.72 -17.55 4.78
C SER A 279 3.63 -18.62 4.60
N ARG A 280 3.73 -19.47 3.56
CA ARG A 280 2.87 -20.65 3.38
C ARG A 280 3.39 -21.87 4.16
N SER A 281 4.18 -21.66 5.21
CA SER A 281 4.71 -22.72 6.07
C SER A 281 3.58 -23.57 6.69
N HIS A 282 3.84 -24.88 6.80
CA HIS A 282 2.91 -25.92 7.26
C HIS A 282 2.45 -25.77 8.72
N ASN A 283 3.02 -24.83 9.49
CA ASN A 283 2.67 -24.57 10.88
C ASN A 283 1.94 -23.23 11.06
N ALA A 284 1.27 -22.72 10.03
CA ALA A 284 0.42 -21.55 10.19
C ALA A 284 -0.56 -21.80 11.35
N PRO A 285 -0.70 -20.85 12.29
CA PRO A 285 -1.66 -21.00 13.39
C PRO A 285 -3.04 -21.32 12.80
N PRO A 286 -3.86 -22.10 13.52
CA PRO A 286 -5.21 -22.41 13.05
C PRO A 286 -5.92 -21.10 12.71
N PRO A 287 -6.69 -21.06 11.60
CA PRO A 287 -7.37 -19.84 11.18
C PRO A 287 -8.26 -19.35 12.32
N PRO A 288 -8.24 -18.04 12.62
CA PRO A 288 -9.01 -17.50 13.72
C PRO A 288 -10.51 -17.74 13.50
N SER A 289 -11.27 -17.82 14.59
CA SER A 289 -12.71 -18.04 14.49
C SER A 289 -13.40 -16.81 13.92
N VAL A 290 -14.31 -17.00 12.96
CA VAL A 290 -15.01 -15.91 12.29
C VAL A 290 -16.52 -16.13 12.24
N HIS A 291 -17.26 -15.08 12.59
CA HIS A 291 -18.71 -14.99 12.45
C HIS A 291 -19.05 -14.11 11.26
N ILE A 292 -19.53 -14.69 10.18
CA ILE A 292 -20.05 -13.95 9.04
C ILE A 292 -21.51 -13.60 9.34
N LEU A 293 -21.76 -12.32 9.57
CA LEU A 293 -23.06 -11.76 9.89
C LEU A 293 -23.64 -11.09 8.64
N MET A 294 -24.53 -11.80 7.95
CA MET A 294 -25.23 -11.31 6.77
C MET A 294 -26.48 -10.55 7.18
N LEU A 295 -26.47 -9.25 6.98
CA LEU A 295 -27.58 -8.34 7.26
C LEU A 295 -28.54 -8.31 6.09
N THR A 296 -29.82 -8.44 6.39
CA THR A 296 -30.89 -8.22 5.42
C THR A 296 -31.97 -7.33 6.01
N TYR A 297 -32.54 -6.51 5.15
CA TYR A 297 -33.66 -5.65 5.49
C TYR A 297 -34.84 -5.89 4.53
N PRO A 298 -36.11 -5.84 4.99
CA PRO A 298 -37.26 -6.03 4.12
C PRO A 298 -37.23 -5.08 2.91
N ARG A 299 -37.22 -5.64 1.69
CA ARG A 299 -37.27 -4.90 0.43
C ARG A 299 -38.68 -4.98 -0.15
N ASP A 300 -39.43 -3.89 -0.09
CA ASP A 300 -40.82 -3.88 -0.60
C ASP A 300 -40.89 -3.93 -2.13
N LYS A 301 -39.86 -3.40 -2.80
CA LYS A 301 -39.86 -3.22 -4.27
C LYS A 301 -39.46 -4.46 -5.06
N ASP A 302 -38.79 -5.42 -4.42
CA ASP A 302 -38.37 -6.66 -5.07
C ASP A 302 -38.38 -7.84 -4.09
N PRO A 303 -39.57 -8.32 -3.71
CA PRO A 303 -39.68 -9.50 -2.87
C PRO A 303 -39.29 -10.77 -3.63
N THR A 304 -39.07 -10.71 -4.94
CA THR A 304 -38.84 -11.86 -5.82
C THR A 304 -37.38 -12.12 -6.14
N SER A 305 -36.48 -11.17 -5.94
CA SER A 305 -35.06 -11.39 -6.20
C SER A 305 -34.48 -12.50 -5.33
N ASP A 306 -33.66 -13.35 -5.94
CA ASP A 306 -32.94 -14.42 -5.26
C ASP A 306 -31.54 -13.97 -4.79
N TYR A 307 -31.27 -12.66 -4.73
CA TYR A 307 -29.96 -12.10 -4.31
C TYR A 307 -29.48 -12.65 -2.98
N MET A 308 -30.36 -12.78 -2.00
CA MET A 308 -30.01 -13.38 -0.70
C MET A 308 -29.60 -14.84 -0.83
N ILE A 309 -30.31 -15.62 -1.65
CA ILE A 309 -29.97 -17.03 -1.90
C ILE A 309 -28.61 -17.11 -2.58
N ASP A 310 -28.40 -16.33 -3.64
CA ASP A 310 -27.15 -16.28 -4.39
C ASP A 310 -25.97 -15.85 -3.51
N SER A 311 -26.17 -14.82 -2.68
CA SER A 311 -25.18 -14.35 -1.71
C SER A 311 -24.84 -15.45 -0.72
N ILE A 312 -25.81 -16.04 -0.01
CA ILE A 312 -25.55 -17.13 0.95
C ILE A 312 -24.82 -18.30 0.28
N GLN A 313 -25.30 -18.73 -0.89
CA GLN A 313 -24.72 -19.83 -1.65
C GLN A 313 -23.26 -19.54 -2.04
N SER A 314 -22.94 -18.30 -2.44
CA SER A 314 -21.57 -17.91 -2.79
C SER A 314 -20.57 -18.03 -1.63
N TYR A 315 -21.00 -17.78 -0.38
CA TYR A 315 -20.15 -17.99 0.80
C TYR A 315 -19.96 -19.47 1.09
N LEU A 316 -21.02 -20.27 1.01
CA LEU A 316 -20.98 -21.71 1.23
C LEU A 316 -20.05 -22.39 0.22
N ASP A 317 -20.25 -22.13 -1.07
CA ASP A 317 -19.46 -22.69 -2.16
C ASP A 317 -18.03 -22.14 -2.16
N GLY A 318 -17.86 -20.86 -1.84
CA GLY A 318 -16.55 -20.23 -1.77
C GLY A 318 -15.68 -20.83 -0.66
N TRP A 319 -16.23 -21.05 0.54
CA TRP A 319 -15.51 -21.70 1.63
C TRP A 319 -15.18 -23.15 1.32
N ALA A 320 -16.16 -23.91 0.82
CA ALA A 320 -15.96 -25.30 0.44
C ALA A 320 -14.90 -25.43 -0.67
N GLY A 321 -14.99 -24.64 -1.73
CA GLY A 321 -14.03 -24.63 -2.84
C GLY A 321 -12.65 -24.08 -2.47
N ALA A 322 -12.53 -23.34 -1.36
CA ALA A 322 -11.25 -22.91 -0.80
C ALA A 322 -10.62 -23.95 0.14
N ALA A 323 -11.33 -25.05 0.46
CA ALA A 323 -10.94 -26.05 1.45
C ALA A 323 -10.59 -25.44 2.82
N LEU A 324 -11.36 -24.42 3.23
CA LEU A 324 -11.20 -23.79 4.54
C LEU A 324 -11.93 -24.62 5.60
N ALA A 325 -11.35 -24.71 6.81
CA ALA A 325 -11.94 -25.47 7.90
C ALA A 325 -13.30 -24.86 8.30
N PRO A 326 -14.42 -25.59 8.15
CA PRO A 326 -15.74 -25.04 8.46
C PRO A 326 -15.97 -24.88 9.96
N SER A 327 -15.26 -25.64 10.80
CA SER A 327 -15.46 -25.67 12.26
C SER A 327 -15.20 -24.36 12.97
N SER A 328 -14.46 -23.43 12.37
CA SER A 328 -14.17 -22.10 12.94
C SER A 328 -15.01 -20.98 12.33
N THR A 329 -15.90 -21.28 11.38
CA THR A 329 -16.68 -20.28 10.64
C THR A 329 -18.18 -20.52 10.80
N THR A 330 -18.90 -19.50 11.26
CA THR A 330 -20.37 -19.47 11.28
C THR A 330 -20.89 -18.40 10.33
N LEU A 331 -21.99 -18.67 9.64
CA LEU A 331 -22.69 -17.71 8.78
C LEU A 331 -24.11 -17.51 9.33
N THR A 332 -24.42 -16.34 9.86
CA THR A 332 -25.77 -16.01 10.33
C THR A 332 -26.42 -14.99 9.41
N VAL A 333 -27.59 -15.32 8.88
CA VAL A 333 -28.49 -14.39 8.19
C VAL A 333 -29.37 -13.71 9.22
N TYR A 334 -29.03 -12.47 9.54
CA TYR A 334 -29.67 -11.64 10.55
C TYR A 334 -30.64 -10.65 9.90
N ALA A 335 -31.88 -10.65 10.37
CA ALA A 335 -32.96 -9.83 9.84
C ALA A 335 -33.77 -9.17 10.95
N HIS A 336 -34.40 -8.05 10.64
CA HIS A 336 -35.55 -7.56 11.39
C HIS A 336 -36.85 -7.98 10.73
N ALA A 337 -37.85 -8.34 11.53
CA ALA A 337 -39.21 -8.52 11.02
C ALA A 337 -39.75 -7.19 10.48
N GLY A 338 -40.42 -7.24 9.32
CA GLY A 338 -41.16 -6.09 8.80
C GLY A 338 -42.40 -5.77 9.64
N PRO A 339 -43.15 -4.70 9.29
CA PRO A 339 -44.37 -4.29 10.00
C PRO A 339 -45.46 -5.37 10.09
N ASP A 340 -45.47 -6.34 9.15
CA ASP A 340 -46.38 -7.49 9.13
C ASP A 340 -45.83 -8.69 9.91
N GLY A 341 -44.72 -8.52 10.64
CA GLY A 341 -44.01 -9.59 11.33
C GLY A 341 -43.28 -10.54 10.38
N ARG A 342 -43.14 -10.21 9.10
CA ARG A 342 -42.56 -11.10 8.08
C ARG A 342 -41.38 -10.44 7.37
N HIS A 343 -40.54 -11.29 6.79
CA HIS A 343 -39.50 -10.88 5.85
C HIS A 343 -39.46 -11.89 4.71
N ARG A 344 -40.11 -11.58 3.59
CA ARG A 344 -40.39 -12.56 2.52
C ARG A 344 -39.12 -13.18 1.91
N ALA A 345 -38.11 -12.37 1.60
CA ALA A 345 -36.84 -12.85 1.04
C ALA A 345 -36.11 -13.78 2.03
N TRP A 346 -35.99 -13.36 3.30
CA TRP A 346 -35.45 -14.20 4.38
C TRP A 346 -36.21 -15.51 4.55
N GLY A 347 -37.55 -15.48 4.56
CA GLY A 347 -38.37 -16.68 4.70
C GLY A 347 -38.17 -17.65 3.54
N ARG A 348 -38.06 -17.13 2.31
CA ARG A 348 -37.74 -17.94 1.12
C ARG A 348 -36.35 -18.55 1.22
N ALA A 349 -35.33 -17.74 1.55
CA ALA A 349 -33.97 -18.23 1.70
C ALA A 349 -33.92 -19.34 2.75
N ARG A 350 -34.51 -19.12 3.94
CA ARG A 350 -34.59 -20.14 4.98
C ARG A 350 -35.21 -21.44 4.48
N MET A 351 -36.39 -21.38 3.84
CA MET A 351 -37.03 -22.57 3.26
C MET A 351 -36.14 -23.28 2.23
N PHE A 352 -35.47 -22.52 1.36
CA PHE A 352 -34.55 -23.07 0.37
C PHE A 352 -33.38 -23.80 1.04
N PHE A 353 -32.73 -23.17 2.03
CA PHE A 353 -31.56 -23.73 2.70
C PHE A 353 -31.90 -24.89 3.66
N ASP A 354 -33.06 -24.86 4.32
CA ASP A 354 -33.57 -25.97 5.14
C ASP A 354 -33.81 -27.23 4.28
N ALA A 355 -34.36 -27.06 3.07
CA ALA A 355 -34.62 -28.17 2.14
C ALA A 355 -33.36 -28.82 1.55
N THR A 356 -32.19 -28.20 1.70
CA THR A 356 -30.93 -28.58 1.03
C THR A 356 -29.78 -28.81 2.02
N GLN A 357 -30.10 -28.89 3.33
CA GLN A 357 -29.12 -28.98 4.42
C GLN A 357 -28.19 -30.21 4.32
N GLU A 358 -28.69 -31.36 3.87
CA GLU A 358 -27.90 -32.61 3.78
C GLU A 358 -26.70 -32.51 2.82
N GLN A 359 -26.77 -31.64 1.81
CA GLN A 359 -25.71 -31.50 0.80
C GLN A 359 -24.54 -30.59 1.26
N ARG A 360 -24.61 -30.00 2.46
CA ARG A 360 -23.77 -28.85 2.85
C ARG A 360 -22.73 -29.08 3.94
N ALA A 361 -22.28 -30.32 4.15
CA ALA A 361 -21.28 -30.63 5.18
C ALA A 361 -19.91 -29.92 5.00
N ALA A 362 -19.65 -29.31 3.84
CA ALA A 362 -18.36 -28.70 3.49
C ALA A 362 -18.27 -27.16 3.70
N GLY A 363 -19.37 -26.49 4.07
CA GLY A 363 -19.42 -25.02 4.25
C GLY A 363 -19.49 -24.57 5.71
N PRO A 364 -19.45 -23.23 5.97
CA PRO A 364 -19.69 -22.68 7.29
C PRO A 364 -21.08 -23.04 7.83
N ALA A 365 -21.21 -23.12 9.15
CA ALA A 365 -22.50 -23.41 9.79
C ALA A 365 -23.49 -22.27 9.55
N LEU A 366 -24.58 -22.55 8.84
CA LEU A 366 -25.60 -21.56 8.45
C LEU A 366 -26.71 -21.45 9.50
N ASN A 367 -26.95 -20.23 9.99
CA ASN A 367 -28.01 -19.91 10.94
C ASN A 367 -28.92 -18.80 10.39
N PHE A 368 -30.20 -18.86 10.74
CA PHE A 368 -31.18 -17.85 10.40
C PHE A 368 -31.74 -17.23 11.68
N VAL A 369 -31.53 -15.92 11.87
CA VAL A 369 -32.01 -15.19 13.04
C VAL A 369 -32.86 -14.01 12.60
N MET A 370 -34.05 -13.92 13.17
CA MET A 370 -34.96 -12.80 12.96
C MET A 370 -35.21 -12.12 14.30
N HIS A 371 -34.84 -10.85 14.40
CA HIS A 371 -35.18 -10.02 15.53
C HIS A 371 -36.65 -9.60 15.41
N PRO A 372 -37.46 -9.80 16.47
CA PRO A 372 -38.84 -9.33 16.47
C PRO A 372 -38.85 -7.81 16.34
N GLN A 373 -39.94 -7.29 15.80
CA GLN A 373 -40.14 -5.85 15.71
C GLN A 373 -40.31 -5.27 17.12
N ASP A 374 -39.74 -4.09 17.36
CA ASP A 374 -39.99 -3.35 18.59
C ASP A 374 -41.48 -2.98 18.71
N ALA A 375 -41.95 -2.81 19.95
CA ALA A 375 -43.35 -2.49 20.27
C ALA A 375 -43.83 -1.19 19.61
N SER A 376 -42.90 -0.31 19.22
CA SER A 376 -43.17 0.92 18.47
C SER A 376 -43.68 0.68 17.05
N GLY A 377 -43.47 -0.51 16.47
CA GLY A 377 -43.85 -0.84 15.09
C GLY A 377 -43.10 -0.03 14.03
N ALA A 378 -42.16 0.82 14.43
CA ALA A 378 -41.33 1.58 13.52
C ALA A 378 -40.19 0.69 12.99
N PRO A 379 -39.83 0.82 11.71
CA PRO A 379 -38.63 0.18 11.20
C PRO A 379 -37.40 0.70 11.97
N PRO A 380 -36.47 -0.17 12.39
CA PRO A 380 -35.26 0.29 13.04
C PRO A 380 -34.48 1.19 12.08
N SER A 381 -33.88 2.25 12.63
CA SER A 381 -32.92 3.05 11.86
C SER A 381 -31.76 2.16 11.39
N HIS A 382 -31.05 2.57 10.34
CA HIS A 382 -29.90 1.80 9.85
C HIS A 382 -28.82 1.61 10.95
N TYR A 383 -28.62 2.61 11.81
CA TYR A 383 -27.72 2.50 12.96
C TYR A 383 -28.20 1.48 13.99
N ALA A 384 -29.49 1.52 14.35
CA ALA A 384 -30.09 0.61 15.32
C ALA A 384 -30.02 -0.85 14.82
N HIS A 385 -30.35 -1.06 13.54
CA HIS A 385 -30.25 -2.39 12.92
C HIS A 385 -28.83 -2.95 13.03
N LEU A 386 -27.81 -2.18 12.63
CA LEU A 386 -26.43 -2.62 12.73
C LEU A 386 -26.01 -2.85 14.19
N ALA A 387 -26.39 -1.94 15.11
CA ALA A 387 -26.08 -2.07 16.54
C ALA A 387 -26.65 -3.38 17.15
N ASP A 388 -27.91 -3.70 16.87
CA ASP A 388 -28.55 -4.94 17.33
C ASP A 388 -27.89 -6.20 16.75
N ALA A 389 -27.50 -6.15 15.48
CA ALA A 389 -26.78 -7.24 14.85
C ALA A 389 -25.38 -7.42 15.47
N LEU A 390 -24.66 -6.32 15.78
CA LEU A 390 -23.38 -6.39 16.48
C LEU A 390 -23.51 -6.89 17.92
N ARG A 391 -24.62 -6.59 18.64
CA ARG A 391 -24.91 -7.18 19.96
C ARG A 391 -25.07 -8.70 19.86
N TYR A 392 -25.79 -9.17 18.84
CA TYR A 392 -25.92 -10.60 18.58
C TYR A 392 -24.56 -11.25 18.31
N ALA A 393 -23.72 -10.64 17.45
CA ALA A 393 -22.38 -11.15 17.17
C ALA A 393 -21.45 -11.11 18.39
N TYR A 394 -21.56 -10.08 19.25
CA TYR A 394 -20.83 -10.02 20.50
C TYR A 394 -21.19 -11.18 21.44
N ALA A 395 -22.48 -11.53 21.55
CA ALA A 395 -22.91 -12.69 22.32
C ALA A 395 -22.41 -14.03 21.76
N ALA A 396 -22.14 -14.12 20.45
CA ALA A 396 -21.62 -15.33 19.80
C ALA A 396 -20.13 -15.60 20.10
N ALA A 397 -19.40 -14.64 20.70
CA ALA A 397 -18.03 -14.81 21.19
C ALA A 397 -16.99 -15.33 20.17
N HIS A 398 -17.24 -15.12 18.87
CA HIS A 398 -16.22 -15.33 17.84
C HIS A 398 -15.14 -14.24 17.93
N GLU A 399 -13.91 -14.60 17.58
CA GLU A 399 -12.75 -13.69 17.61
C GLU A 399 -12.91 -12.54 16.59
N TRP A 400 -13.43 -12.86 15.41
CA TRP A 400 -13.70 -11.90 14.34
C TRP A 400 -15.16 -11.96 13.91
N THR A 401 -15.74 -10.80 13.63
CA THR A 401 -17.07 -10.66 13.05
C THR A 401 -16.95 -9.97 11.70
N MET A 402 -17.43 -10.61 10.64
CA MET A 402 -17.49 -10.05 9.30
C MET A 402 -18.94 -9.66 8.98
N VAL A 403 -19.21 -8.37 8.83
CA VAL A 403 -20.52 -7.85 8.45
C VAL A 403 -20.63 -7.78 6.93
N VAL A 404 -21.70 -8.34 6.37
CA VAL A 404 -21.99 -8.33 4.93
C VAL A 404 -23.47 -8.07 4.70
N GLU A 405 -23.84 -7.45 3.58
CA GLU A 405 -25.23 -7.30 3.17
C GLU A 405 -25.66 -8.49 2.30
N ASP A 406 -26.97 -8.70 2.17
CA ASP A 406 -27.58 -9.84 1.46
C ASP A 406 -27.50 -9.76 -0.08
N ASP A 407 -26.91 -8.71 -0.63
CA ASP A 407 -26.66 -8.50 -2.05
C ASP A 407 -25.16 -8.36 -2.40
N PHE A 408 -24.30 -8.88 -1.53
CA PHE A 408 -22.87 -8.99 -1.77
C PHE A 408 -22.42 -10.44 -1.82
N ALA A 409 -22.28 -10.95 -3.04
CA ALA A 409 -21.82 -12.31 -3.29
C ALA A 409 -20.28 -12.38 -3.20
N LEU A 410 -19.78 -13.48 -2.64
CA LEU A 410 -18.36 -13.76 -2.57
C LEU A 410 -17.80 -14.14 -3.94
N CYS A 411 -16.55 -13.76 -4.23
CA CYS A 411 -15.87 -14.09 -5.48
C CYS A 411 -15.37 -15.55 -5.56
N GLY A 412 -16.27 -16.50 -5.25
CA GLY A 412 -16.03 -17.93 -5.15
C GLY A 412 -14.84 -18.28 -4.24
N ALA A 413 -14.16 -19.37 -4.56
CA ALA A 413 -13.02 -19.85 -3.78
C ALA A 413 -11.85 -18.85 -3.74
N TRP A 414 -11.72 -17.97 -4.74
CA TRP A 414 -10.69 -16.92 -4.71
C TRP A 414 -11.02 -15.85 -3.66
N GLY A 415 -12.27 -15.40 -3.58
CA GLY A 415 -12.75 -14.46 -2.56
C GLY A 415 -12.55 -15.02 -1.15
N ALA A 416 -12.97 -16.27 -0.92
CA ALA A 416 -12.82 -16.96 0.37
C ALA A 416 -11.35 -17.06 0.82
N ARG A 417 -10.44 -17.49 -0.07
CA ARG A 417 -9.00 -17.50 0.22
C ARG A 417 -8.45 -16.11 0.53
N GLY A 418 -8.94 -15.08 -0.16
CA GLY A 418 -8.60 -13.70 0.13
C GLY A 418 -9.01 -13.30 1.55
N ILE A 419 -10.23 -13.64 1.98
CA ILE A 419 -10.72 -13.33 3.32
C ILE A 419 -9.90 -14.09 4.36
N ALA A 420 -9.63 -15.38 4.14
CA ALA A 420 -8.78 -16.17 5.02
C ALA A 420 -7.38 -15.56 5.18
N ARG A 421 -6.79 -15.02 4.10
CA ARG A 421 -5.50 -14.30 4.18
C ARG A 421 -5.61 -12.99 4.96
N VAL A 422 -6.70 -12.24 4.78
CA VAL A 422 -6.96 -11.03 5.57
C VAL A 422 -7.07 -11.38 7.05
N LEU A 423 -7.86 -12.40 7.40
CA LEU A 423 -8.00 -12.89 8.78
C LEU A 423 -6.67 -13.39 9.36
N ALA A 424 -5.86 -14.11 8.58
CA ALA A 424 -4.53 -14.54 9.02
C ALA A 424 -3.60 -13.36 9.30
N ALA A 425 -3.60 -12.33 8.42
CA ALA A 425 -2.82 -11.11 8.62
C ALA A 425 -3.30 -10.31 9.85
N LEU A 426 -4.61 -10.26 10.08
CA LEU A 426 -5.18 -9.65 11.29
C LEU A 426 -4.76 -10.41 12.55
N GLY A 427 -4.93 -11.74 12.57
CA GLY A 427 -4.58 -12.60 13.70
C GLY A 427 -3.09 -12.58 14.05
N SER A 428 -2.19 -12.54 13.04
CA SER A 428 -0.76 -12.43 13.30
C SER A 428 -0.38 -11.16 14.07
N THR A 429 -1.10 -10.05 13.87
CA THR A 429 -0.82 -8.81 14.62
C THR A 429 -1.24 -8.86 16.08
N LEU A 430 -2.10 -9.81 16.48
CA LEU A 430 -2.59 -9.93 17.85
C LEU A 430 -1.71 -10.84 18.72
N VAL A 431 -1.15 -11.90 18.14
CA VAL A 431 -0.39 -12.94 18.87
C VAL A 431 1.02 -12.46 19.27
N GLU A 432 1.59 -11.50 18.57
CA GLU A 432 2.98 -11.06 18.72
C GLU A 432 3.20 -10.07 19.90
N GLY A 433 2.86 -10.53 21.11
CA GLY A 433 3.25 -9.91 22.38
C GLY A 433 4.51 -10.50 23.02
N ALA A 434 5.07 -11.59 22.49
CA ALA A 434 6.23 -12.28 23.07
C ALA A 434 7.50 -12.21 22.18
N ASP A 435 7.56 -12.86 21.01
CA ASP A 435 8.82 -13.03 20.26
C ASP A 435 8.68 -12.71 18.76
N ALA A 436 8.57 -11.44 18.41
CA ALA A 436 8.10 -10.96 17.11
C ALA A 436 9.21 -10.65 16.07
N ASP A 437 10.23 -11.50 15.94
CA ASP A 437 11.34 -11.26 14.99
C ASP A 437 11.09 -11.77 13.55
N GLU A 438 9.99 -12.50 13.26
CA GLU A 438 9.95 -13.34 12.04
C GLU A 438 8.77 -13.16 11.05
N LEU A 439 7.74 -12.35 11.34
CA LEU A 439 6.61 -12.15 10.40
C LEU A 439 6.54 -10.73 9.84
N VAL A 440 7.50 -10.43 8.96
CA VAL A 440 7.50 -9.23 8.12
C VAL A 440 6.58 -9.53 6.92
N PHE A 441 5.46 -8.83 6.75
CA PHE A 441 4.74 -8.81 5.46
C PHE A 441 5.15 -7.54 4.70
N PRO A 442 5.48 -7.61 3.40
CA PRO A 442 5.86 -6.44 2.63
C PRO A 442 4.60 -5.68 2.23
N GLY A 443 4.17 -4.83 3.16
CA GLY A 443 3.03 -3.91 3.04
C GLY A 443 3.17 -2.76 4.05
N ILE A 444 4.37 -2.16 4.11
CA ILE A 444 4.72 -0.95 4.89
C ILE A 444 4.45 -1.08 6.41
N ILE A 445 5.27 -1.89 7.10
CA ILE A 445 5.66 -1.66 8.51
C ILE A 445 7.16 -1.98 8.60
N ASP A 446 7.91 -1.13 9.29
CA ASP A 446 9.37 -1.02 9.30
C ASP A 446 10.08 -2.20 10.00
N ASP A 447 11.23 -2.63 9.48
CA ASP A 447 12.05 -3.78 9.95
C ASP A 447 13.06 -3.37 11.04
N SER A 448 12.87 -2.23 11.69
CA SER A 448 13.89 -1.63 12.56
C SER A 448 13.61 -1.88 14.07
N GLY A 449 14.26 -2.93 14.59
CA GLY A 449 14.74 -3.14 15.96
C GLY A 449 13.91 -2.66 17.18
N ASP A 450 13.36 -3.64 17.91
CA ASP A 450 13.11 -3.76 19.36
C ASP A 450 12.44 -2.66 20.21
N ALA A 451 12.43 -1.38 19.82
CA ALA A 451 11.80 -0.32 20.61
C ALA A 451 10.33 -0.05 20.22
N GLU A 452 9.82 -0.74 19.20
CA GLU A 452 8.52 -0.46 18.56
C GLU A 452 7.65 -1.71 18.36
N LYS A 453 7.62 -2.61 19.36
CA LYS A 453 6.59 -3.66 19.49
C LYS A 453 5.18 -3.10 19.83
N LYS A 454 4.90 -1.82 19.54
CA LYS A 454 3.53 -1.30 19.35
C LYS A 454 3.20 -1.35 17.85
N ARG A 455 3.33 -2.55 17.25
CA ARG A 455 2.81 -2.80 15.91
C ARG A 455 1.36 -2.32 15.89
N ALA A 456 0.97 -1.62 14.83
CA ALA A 456 -0.43 -1.27 14.60
C ALA A 456 -1.25 -2.57 14.64
N ARG A 457 -1.88 -2.84 15.79
CA ARG A 457 -2.78 -3.99 15.96
C ARG A 457 -4.00 -3.67 15.15
N TRP A 458 -4.04 -4.14 13.91
CA TRP A 458 -5.22 -4.00 13.07
C TRP A 458 -6.36 -4.70 13.78
N ARG A 459 -7.35 -3.92 14.20
CA ARG A 459 -8.55 -4.46 14.85
C ARG A 459 -9.72 -4.60 13.89
N GLY A 460 -9.50 -4.27 12.62
CA GLY A 460 -10.48 -4.51 11.58
C GLY A 460 -9.87 -4.52 10.19
N ALA A 461 -10.69 -4.96 9.24
CA ALA A 461 -10.40 -4.91 7.82
C ALA A 461 -11.66 -4.58 7.01
N PHE A 462 -11.48 -4.21 5.76
CA PHE A 462 -12.58 -3.96 4.83
C PHE A 462 -12.31 -4.59 3.47
N VAL A 463 -13.00 -5.69 3.17
CA VAL A 463 -12.71 -6.56 2.02
C VAL A 463 -13.66 -6.39 0.82
N GLY A 464 -14.72 -5.62 1.01
CA GLY A 464 -15.73 -5.33 0.00
C GLY A 464 -15.80 -3.85 -0.39
N THR A 465 -17.03 -3.35 -0.52
CA THR A 465 -17.37 -1.96 -0.79
C THR A 465 -18.73 -1.64 -0.13
N GLY A 466 -19.07 -0.36 -0.01
CA GLY A 466 -20.27 0.07 0.73
C GLY A 466 -20.25 -0.41 2.18
N GLY A 467 -21.40 -0.89 2.67
CA GLY A 467 -21.54 -1.46 4.02
C GLY A 467 -21.03 -2.88 4.18
N SER A 468 -20.59 -3.52 3.10
CA SER A 468 -20.31 -4.94 3.05
C SER A 468 -18.83 -5.30 3.13
N GLY A 469 -18.52 -6.31 3.94
CA GLY A 469 -17.18 -6.86 4.10
C GLY A 469 -16.35 -6.17 5.18
N LEU A 470 -16.99 -5.54 6.16
CA LEU A 470 -16.33 -5.01 7.35
C LEU A 470 -16.00 -6.18 8.30
N ILE A 471 -14.72 -6.42 8.54
CA ILE A 471 -14.23 -7.40 9.50
C ILE A 471 -13.82 -6.66 10.77
N LEU A 472 -14.34 -7.07 11.90
CA LEU A 472 -14.20 -6.40 13.19
C LEU A 472 -13.70 -7.41 14.22
N HIS A 473 -12.68 -7.04 14.97
CA HIS A 473 -12.24 -7.83 16.11
C HIS A 473 -13.30 -7.77 17.22
N HIS A 474 -13.49 -8.88 17.95
CA HIS A 474 -14.46 -8.99 19.04
C HIS A 474 -14.39 -7.84 20.04
N THR A 475 -13.17 -7.40 20.40
CA THR A 475 -12.97 -6.31 21.37
C THR A 475 -13.41 -4.93 20.89
N LEU A 476 -13.72 -4.75 19.60
CA LEU A 476 -14.29 -3.50 19.08
C LEU A 476 -15.80 -3.44 19.18
N LEU A 477 -16.49 -4.59 19.24
CA LEU A 477 -17.95 -4.63 19.12
C LEU A 477 -18.66 -3.77 20.18
N PRO A 478 -18.29 -3.81 21.48
CA PRO A 478 -18.93 -2.96 22.49
C PRO A 478 -18.83 -1.47 22.17
N THR A 479 -17.66 -1.01 21.72
CA THR A 479 -17.42 0.39 21.35
C THR A 479 -18.27 0.80 20.16
N LEU A 480 -18.33 -0.04 19.13
CA LEU A 480 -19.11 0.24 17.93
C LEU A 480 -20.60 0.25 18.22
N ILE A 481 -21.09 -0.64 19.09
CA ILE A 481 -22.49 -0.65 19.52
C ILE A 481 -22.84 0.68 20.20
N VAL A 482 -22.04 1.11 21.19
CA VAL A 482 -22.26 2.39 21.89
C VAL A 482 -22.20 3.57 20.91
N LEU A 483 -21.25 3.57 19.99
CA LEU A 483 -21.13 4.61 18.97
C LEU A 483 -22.39 4.67 18.08
N LEU A 484 -22.87 3.53 17.59
CA LEU A 484 -24.05 3.45 16.72
C LEU A 484 -25.34 3.85 17.46
N ASP A 485 -25.46 3.54 18.76
CA ASP A 485 -26.62 3.97 19.57
C ASP A 485 -26.63 5.47 19.84
N LEU A 486 -25.44 6.07 20.02
CA LEU A 486 -25.30 7.48 20.36
C LEU A 486 -25.71 8.38 19.17
N ILE A 487 -25.37 8.01 17.95
CA ILE A 487 -25.55 8.86 16.77
C ILE A 487 -27.02 9.29 16.54
N PRO A 488 -28.02 8.40 16.56
CA PRO A 488 -29.43 8.78 16.46
C PRO A 488 -29.83 9.88 17.46
N THR A 489 -29.35 9.79 18.71
CA THR A 489 -29.66 10.76 19.76
C THR A 489 -29.01 12.13 19.49
N LEU A 490 -27.79 12.15 18.95
CA LEU A 490 -27.09 13.37 18.55
C LEU A 490 -27.71 14.02 17.31
N THR A 491 -28.17 13.22 16.35
CA THR A 491 -28.87 13.76 15.17
C THR A 491 -30.23 14.38 15.53
N ALA A 492 -30.90 13.87 16.56
CA ALA A 492 -32.16 14.43 17.05
C ALA A 492 -31.98 15.80 17.74
N SER A 493 -30.80 16.12 18.26
CA SER A 493 -30.53 17.37 18.99
C SER A 493 -30.22 18.58 18.09
N LEU A 494 -30.59 18.53 16.81
CA LEU A 494 -30.43 19.61 15.80
C LEU A 494 -28.97 20.02 15.52
N ALA A 495 -27.97 19.27 16.00
CA ALA A 495 -26.61 19.46 15.54
C ALA A 495 -26.56 19.17 14.02
N PRO A 496 -25.93 20.01 13.20
CA PRO A 496 -25.76 19.78 11.76
C PRO A 496 -24.73 18.67 11.55
N TYR A 497 -25.07 17.45 11.96
CA TYR A 497 -24.25 16.28 11.70
C TYR A 497 -24.62 15.77 10.30
N PRO A 498 -23.65 15.65 9.38
CA PRO A 498 -23.92 14.98 8.11
C PRO A 498 -24.45 13.57 8.42
N GLN A 499 -25.50 13.14 7.70
CA GLN A 499 -26.01 11.78 7.79
C GLN A 499 -24.97 10.81 7.20
N THR A 500 -23.94 10.50 7.99
CA THR A 500 -22.85 9.61 7.63
C THR A 500 -23.32 8.17 7.81
N PRO A 501 -23.43 7.36 6.75
CA PRO A 501 -23.84 5.96 6.87
C PRO A 501 -23.06 5.20 7.95
N PRO A 502 -23.68 4.23 8.65
CA PRO A 502 -23.05 3.55 9.79
C PRO A 502 -21.76 2.81 9.42
N ASP A 503 -21.67 2.28 8.21
CA ASP A 503 -20.46 1.66 7.67
C ASP A 503 -19.31 2.66 7.51
N VAL A 504 -19.59 3.85 6.99
CA VAL A 504 -18.59 4.93 6.87
C VAL A 504 -18.15 5.37 8.26
N LEU A 505 -19.07 5.47 9.22
CA LEU A 505 -18.73 5.79 10.61
C LEU A 505 -17.80 4.74 11.23
N ILE A 506 -18.06 3.44 11.00
CA ILE A 506 -17.18 2.36 11.43
C ILE A 506 -15.82 2.45 10.73
N GLN A 507 -15.77 2.77 9.44
CA GLN A 507 -14.50 2.96 8.71
C GLN A 507 -13.70 4.13 9.27
N GLN A 508 -14.34 5.25 9.63
CA GLN A 508 -13.71 6.40 10.28
C GLN A 508 -13.24 6.09 11.71
N CYS A 509 -14.01 5.28 12.43
CA CYS A 509 -13.61 4.74 13.72
C CYS A 509 -12.35 3.87 13.59
N LEU A 510 -12.35 2.97 12.62
CA LEU A 510 -11.26 2.07 12.28
C LEU A 510 -10.04 2.79 11.69
N SER A 511 -10.19 3.97 11.08
CA SER A 511 -9.06 4.79 10.60
C SER A 511 -8.44 5.67 11.69
N GLY A 512 -9.04 5.70 12.88
CA GLY A 512 -8.65 6.60 13.98
C GLY A 512 -9.08 8.05 13.77
N GLU A 513 -9.91 8.34 12.76
CA GLU A 513 -10.51 9.66 12.58
C GLU A 513 -11.42 10.00 13.78
N ILE A 514 -12.12 9.02 14.34
CA ILE A 514 -12.98 9.22 15.51
C ILE A 514 -12.20 9.03 16.82
N ALA A 515 -12.06 10.11 17.59
CA ALA A 515 -11.33 10.13 18.86
C ALA A 515 -11.84 9.10 19.88
N LEU A 516 -13.16 8.87 19.95
CA LEU A 516 -13.79 7.88 20.82
C LEU A 516 -13.20 6.48 20.61
N CYS A 517 -12.99 6.11 19.35
CA CYS A 517 -12.42 4.83 18.98
C CYS A 517 -10.94 4.76 19.33
N SER A 518 -10.20 5.85 19.13
CA SER A 518 -8.77 5.93 19.45
C SER A 518 -8.51 5.78 20.96
N ALA A 519 -9.32 6.40 21.82
CA ALA A 519 -9.17 6.30 23.28
C ALA A 519 -9.35 4.85 23.78
N LEU A 520 -10.33 4.14 23.23
CA LEU A 520 -10.66 2.77 23.62
C LEU A 520 -9.69 1.75 23.00
N LEU A 521 -9.20 2.00 21.79
CA LEU A 521 -8.13 1.22 21.15
C LEU A 521 -6.80 1.27 21.93
N SER A 522 -6.55 2.39 22.60
CA SER A 522 -5.33 2.67 23.35
C SER A 522 -5.31 2.05 24.75
N SER A 523 -6.47 1.66 25.28
CA SER A 523 -6.58 1.08 26.62
C SER A 523 -6.22 -0.41 26.58
N PRO A 524 -5.15 -0.86 27.26
CA PRO A 524 -4.86 -2.27 27.43
C PRO A 524 -5.76 -2.82 28.55
N SER A 525 -7.07 -2.94 28.28
CA SER A 525 -7.95 -3.65 29.20
C SER A 525 -7.64 -5.14 29.11
N SER A 526 -6.92 -5.65 30.11
CA SER A 526 -6.82 -7.09 30.34
C SER A 526 -8.23 -7.65 30.58
N PRO A 527 -8.66 -8.71 29.87
CA PRO A 527 -9.97 -9.32 30.08
C PRO A 527 -10.18 -9.89 31.50
N ASP A 528 -9.13 -10.01 32.32
CA ASP A 528 -9.20 -10.61 33.65
C ASP A 528 -9.87 -9.73 34.73
N ASP A 529 -9.93 -8.41 34.55
CA ASP A 529 -10.46 -7.49 35.58
C ASP A 529 -12.00 -7.40 35.63
N ALA A 530 -12.72 -8.01 34.68
CA ALA A 530 -14.18 -7.86 34.57
C ALA A 530 -15.00 -8.86 35.42
N SER A 531 -14.39 -9.85 36.07
CA SER A 531 -15.11 -10.99 36.65
C SER A 531 -15.67 -10.81 38.08
N ASN A 532 -15.45 -9.68 38.75
CA ASN A 532 -15.77 -9.53 40.19
C ASN A 532 -16.88 -8.53 40.56
N THR A 533 -17.80 -8.19 39.65
CA THR A 533 -18.95 -7.33 40.03
C THR A 533 -20.15 -8.17 40.50
N PRO A 534 -20.64 -8.00 41.75
CA PRO A 534 -21.77 -8.77 42.27
C PRO A 534 -23.08 -8.40 41.56
N ASP A 535 -23.80 -9.43 41.11
CA ASP A 535 -25.13 -9.32 40.51
C ASP A 535 -26.13 -8.69 41.49
N THR A 536 -26.76 -7.59 41.09
CA THR A 536 -27.90 -7.00 41.81
C THR A 536 -29.21 -7.45 41.15
N PRO A 537 -30.13 -8.07 41.91
CA PRO A 537 -31.44 -8.47 41.41
C PRO A 537 -32.38 -7.28 41.55
N ASP A 538 -32.82 -6.70 40.43
CA ASP A 538 -34.09 -5.98 40.24
C ASP A 538 -33.92 -4.97 39.09
N THR A 539 -34.21 -5.39 37.85
CA THR A 539 -34.36 -4.46 36.72
C THR A 539 -35.32 -5.08 35.68
N PRO A 540 -36.35 -4.34 35.22
CA PRO A 540 -37.39 -4.89 34.36
C PRO A 540 -36.89 -5.24 32.95
N ALA A 541 -37.52 -6.27 32.35
CA ALA A 541 -37.40 -6.77 30.98
C ALA A 541 -36.05 -6.46 30.29
N ARG A 542 -35.01 -7.19 30.71
CA ARG A 542 -33.67 -7.16 30.12
C ARG A 542 -33.74 -7.47 28.61
N SER A 543 -32.99 -6.68 27.85
CA SER A 543 -32.49 -7.07 26.53
C SER A 543 -32.00 -8.54 26.57
N PRO A 544 -32.26 -9.37 25.54
CA PRO A 544 -31.81 -10.77 25.53
C PRO A 544 -30.29 -10.91 25.49
N TYR A 545 -29.55 -9.81 25.34
CA TYR A 545 -28.10 -9.77 25.28
C TYR A 545 -27.49 -9.42 26.65
N PRO A 546 -26.28 -9.95 26.97
CA PRO A 546 -25.57 -9.55 28.17
C PRO A 546 -25.40 -8.03 28.22
N ALA A 547 -25.48 -7.47 29.42
CA ALA A 547 -25.30 -6.03 29.63
C ALA A 547 -23.89 -5.63 29.14
N LEU A 548 -23.83 -4.63 28.25
CA LEU A 548 -22.55 -4.07 27.84
C LEU A 548 -21.86 -3.45 29.06
N PRO A 549 -20.51 -3.49 29.13
CA PRO A 549 -19.77 -2.75 30.14
C PRO A 549 -20.26 -1.31 30.18
N ARG A 550 -20.62 -0.81 31.36
CA ARG A 550 -21.14 0.55 31.50
C ARG A 550 -20.07 1.52 31.04
N ALA A 551 -20.30 2.20 29.91
CA ALA A 551 -19.40 3.24 29.44
C ALA A 551 -19.30 4.31 30.53
N VAL A 552 -18.12 4.46 31.13
CA VAL A 552 -17.89 5.54 32.10
C VAL A 552 -17.95 6.85 31.31
N PRO A 553 -18.88 7.77 31.62
CA PRO A 553 -18.93 9.05 30.94
C PRO A 553 -17.60 9.78 31.20
N VAL A 554 -16.83 10.01 30.14
CA VAL A 554 -15.62 10.83 30.19
C VAL A 554 -16.09 12.28 30.16
N PRO A 555 -15.97 13.07 31.26
CA PRO A 555 -16.21 14.50 31.21
C PRO A 555 -15.18 15.11 30.26
N ASP A 556 -15.60 16.02 29.38
CA ASP A 556 -14.78 16.65 28.35
C ASP A 556 -14.35 15.71 27.21
N LEU A 557 -15.32 15.35 26.35
CA LEU A 557 -15.04 14.69 25.08
C LEU A 557 -14.02 15.53 24.27
N PRO A 558 -12.82 15.00 23.96
CA PRO A 558 -11.90 15.68 23.07
C PRO A 558 -12.57 15.93 21.70
N PRO A 559 -12.09 16.90 20.91
CA PRO A 559 -12.60 17.09 19.55
C PRO A 559 -12.65 15.74 18.83
N LEU A 560 -13.81 15.42 18.23
CA LEU A 560 -14.08 14.10 17.65
C LEU A 560 -13.07 13.68 16.58
N LEU A 561 -12.32 14.62 16.01
CA LEU A 561 -11.32 14.40 14.98
C LEU A 561 -9.91 14.56 15.55
N THR A 562 -9.07 13.53 15.42
CA THR A 562 -7.64 13.62 15.72
C THR A 562 -6.81 13.74 14.43
N PRO A 563 -5.82 14.64 14.35
CA PRO A 563 -5.10 14.89 13.10
C PRO A 563 -3.99 13.87 12.76
N SER A 564 -3.77 12.80 13.55
CA SER A 564 -2.59 11.93 13.34
C SER A 564 -2.66 10.51 13.91
N ALA A 565 -3.73 9.76 13.68
CA ALA A 565 -3.73 8.33 13.99
C ALA A 565 -2.92 7.52 12.95
N PRO A 566 -2.07 6.55 13.38
CA PRO A 566 -1.43 5.60 12.48
C PRO A 566 -2.47 4.68 11.81
N ALA A 567 -2.07 3.97 10.76
CA ALA A 567 -2.97 3.07 10.04
C ALA A 567 -3.62 2.05 10.97
N ALA A 568 -4.94 2.03 10.98
CA ALA A 568 -5.72 1.34 12.00
C ALA A 568 -6.62 0.24 11.44
N PHE A 569 -6.70 0.07 10.11
CA PHE A 569 -7.33 -1.10 9.49
C PHE A 569 -6.76 -1.52 8.13
N LEU A 570 -7.02 -2.78 7.77
CA LEU A 570 -6.47 -3.47 6.62
C LEU A 570 -7.47 -3.55 5.46
N VAL A 571 -7.01 -3.42 4.22
CA VAL A 571 -7.84 -3.71 3.02
C VAL A 571 -7.09 -4.61 2.05
N PRO A 572 -7.77 -5.50 1.32
CA PRO A 572 -7.14 -6.20 0.22
C PRO A 572 -6.93 -5.24 -0.96
N ALA A 573 -5.93 -5.48 -1.81
CA ALA A 573 -5.71 -4.70 -3.02
C ALA A 573 -6.87 -4.79 -4.02
N ARG A 574 -7.65 -5.86 -3.92
CA ARG A 574 -8.76 -6.18 -4.81
C ARG A 574 -9.98 -6.57 -3.99
N MET A 575 -11.16 -6.22 -4.47
CA MET A 575 -12.42 -6.61 -3.85
C MET A 575 -12.60 -8.13 -3.90
N LEU A 576 -12.98 -8.69 -2.75
CA LEU A 576 -13.17 -10.13 -2.55
C LEU A 576 -14.61 -10.59 -2.69
N MET A 577 -15.51 -9.63 -2.87
CA MET A 577 -16.95 -9.79 -3.09
C MET A 577 -17.40 -8.84 -4.20
N GLU A 578 -18.54 -9.15 -4.81
CA GLU A 578 -19.19 -8.35 -5.81
C GLU A 578 -20.61 -7.94 -5.41
N HIS A 579 -21.03 -6.79 -5.89
CA HIS A 579 -22.37 -6.27 -5.65
C HIS A 579 -23.35 -6.81 -6.68
N THR A 580 -24.29 -7.66 -6.27
CA THR A 580 -25.28 -8.29 -7.16
C THR A 580 -26.60 -7.51 -7.22
N GLY A 581 -26.88 -6.66 -6.21
CA GLY A 581 -28.12 -5.89 -6.12
C GLY A 581 -28.24 -4.70 -7.09
N HIS A 582 -27.13 -4.28 -7.71
CA HIS A 582 -27.05 -3.18 -8.67
C HIS A 582 -27.82 -1.92 -8.20
N ALA A 583 -28.57 -1.25 -9.08
CA ALA A 583 -29.33 -0.05 -8.74
C ALA A 583 -30.56 -0.32 -7.85
N LEU A 584 -30.99 -1.59 -7.70
CA LEU A 584 -32.22 -1.94 -6.97
C LEU A 584 -32.04 -1.88 -5.46
N SER A 585 -30.82 -2.13 -4.97
CA SER A 585 -30.52 -2.13 -3.54
C SER A 585 -29.96 -0.81 -3.01
N THR A 586 -29.55 0.09 -3.89
CA THR A 586 -28.83 1.29 -3.49
C THR A 586 -29.77 2.48 -3.49
N GLY A 587 -30.30 2.85 -2.32
CA GLY A 587 -31.37 3.85 -2.09
C GLY A 587 -31.39 5.10 -2.99
N GLY A 588 -31.81 4.95 -4.24
CA GLY A 588 -31.82 6.00 -5.28
C GLY A 588 -30.51 6.23 -6.04
N ARG A 589 -29.40 5.54 -5.71
CA ARG A 589 -28.16 5.61 -6.49
C ARG A 589 -28.22 4.60 -7.62
N THR A 590 -27.77 4.99 -8.82
CA THR A 590 -27.67 4.09 -9.96
C THR A 590 -26.21 3.73 -10.21
N TYR A 591 -25.88 2.46 -10.05
CA TYR A 591 -24.57 1.92 -10.42
C TYR A 591 -24.68 1.21 -11.78
N ALA A 592 -23.64 1.33 -12.61
CA ALA A 592 -23.60 0.59 -13.87
C ALA A 592 -23.51 -0.92 -13.60
N ALA A 593 -24.10 -1.75 -14.47
CA ALA A 593 -23.95 -3.20 -14.37
C ALA A 593 -22.46 -3.60 -14.39
N GLY A 594 -22.06 -4.46 -13.46
CA GLY A 594 -20.67 -4.86 -13.26
C GLY A 594 -19.80 -3.82 -12.53
N GLN A 595 -20.35 -2.67 -12.14
CA GLN A 595 -19.69 -1.80 -11.18
C GLN A 595 -19.60 -2.53 -9.85
N TRP A 596 -18.41 -2.50 -9.25
CA TRP A 596 -18.10 -3.28 -8.05
C TRP A 596 -18.04 -4.80 -8.27
N ALA A 597 -17.60 -5.24 -9.45
CA ALA A 597 -17.40 -6.67 -9.72
C ALA A 597 -16.15 -7.24 -9.01
N CYS A 598 -16.11 -8.57 -8.95
CA CYS A 598 -14.98 -9.31 -8.41
C CYS A 598 -13.63 -8.86 -8.96
N ARG A 599 -12.61 -8.85 -8.07
CA ARG A 599 -11.21 -8.51 -8.37
C ARG A 599 -10.95 -7.05 -8.77
N TRP A 600 -11.97 -6.20 -8.79
CA TRP A 600 -11.79 -4.77 -9.00
C TRP A 600 -10.92 -4.15 -7.92
N ARG A 601 -10.35 -2.98 -8.22
CA ARG A 601 -9.61 -2.18 -7.24
C ARG A 601 -10.47 -1.92 -6.00
N GLN A 602 -9.90 -2.17 -4.82
CA GLN A 602 -10.57 -1.82 -3.58
C GLN A 602 -10.70 -0.27 -3.46
N PRO A 603 -11.88 0.28 -3.09
CA PRO A 603 -12.15 1.73 -3.19
C PRO A 603 -11.24 2.60 -2.31
N MET A 604 -10.93 2.11 -1.12
CA MET A 604 -10.11 2.73 -0.08
C MET A 604 -8.60 2.68 -0.38
N LEU A 605 -8.15 2.09 -1.49
CA LEU A 605 -6.74 2.18 -1.87
C LEU A 605 -6.31 3.65 -2.00
N GLY A 606 -5.29 4.00 -1.23
CA GLY A 606 -4.70 5.32 -1.15
C GLY A 606 -5.20 6.14 0.03
N ASN A 607 -6.28 5.73 0.69
CA ASN A 607 -6.82 6.47 1.82
C ASN A 607 -5.83 6.47 2.99
N ARG A 608 -5.84 7.57 3.74
CA ARG A 608 -5.04 7.69 4.95
C ARG A 608 -5.49 6.66 5.98
N GLY A 609 -4.52 6.10 6.70
CA GLY A 609 -4.79 5.15 7.76
C GLY A 609 -5.14 3.73 7.28
N VAL A 610 -4.97 3.44 5.99
CA VAL A 610 -5.29 2.14 5.37
C VAL A 610 -4.00 1.40 5.01
N SER A 611 -3.85 0.19 5.56
CA SER A 611 -2.83 -0.78 5.14
C SER A 611 -3.38 -1.68 4.03
N VAL A 612 -2.54 -2.10 3.09
CA VAL A 612 -2.97 -2.89 1.92
C VAL A 612 -2.35 -4.27 1.91
N LEU A 613 -3.19 -5.30 1.86
CA LEU A 613 -2.81 -6.69 1.66
C LEU A 613 -2.97 -7.08 0.18
N VAL A 614 -1.93 -7.63 -0.42
CA VAL A 614 -2.04 -8.19 -1.78
C VAL A 614 -2.52 -9.64 -1.68
N VAL A 615 -3.71 -9.90 -2.23
CA VAL A 615 -4.46 -11.17 -2.14
C VAL A 615 -4.33 -12.04 -3.38
#